data_AF-A0A174FIC3-F1
#
_entry.id   AF-A0A174FIC3-F1
#
_cell.length_a   1.000
_cell.length_b   1.000
_cell.length_c   1.000
_cell.angle_alpha   90.00
_cell.angle_beta   90.00
_cell.angle_gamma   90.00
#
_symmetry.space_group_name_H-M   'P 1'
#
loop_
_entity.id
_entity.type
_entity.pdbx_description
1 polymer ?
#
loop_
_entity_poly.entity_id
_entity_poly.type
_entity_poly.pdbx_seq_one_letter_code
_entity_poly.pdbx_strand_id
1 'polypeptide(L)'
;MAQATFSVRMDEELKRQFDSLCADFGMNATTAFNVFARAVVRERKIPFEIVSPKQDITRNDGMKAFMALREEAKVNGIQDLSLEEINAEINQARSGEDHE
;
A
#
# COMPACT_ATOMS: atom_id res chain seq x y z
N MET A 1 5.60 37.93 16.59
CA MET A 1 6.04 36.55 16.28
C MET A 1 6.40 36.50 14.82
N ALA A 2 7.49 35.83 14.43
CA ALA A 2 7.86 35.69 13.03
C ALA A 2 6.76 34.94 12.26
N GLN A 3 6.31 35.50 11.14
CA GLN A 3 5.33 34.87 10.26
C GLN A 3 6.09 34.19 9.12
N ALA A 4 5.78 32.92 8.86
CA ALA A 4 6.28 32.18 7.72
C ALA A 4 5.13 31.92 6.75
N THR A 5 5.36 32.18 5.47
CA THR A 5 4.35 31.97 4.42
C THR A 5 4.43 30.54 3.90
N PHE A 6 3.28 29.86 3.80
CA PHE A 6 3.16 28.52 3.24
C PHE A 6 2.22 28.56 2.03
N SER A 7 2.75 28.25 0.84
CA SER A 7 2.02 28.29 -0.42
C SER A 7 1.89 26.89 -1.00
N VAL A 8 0.66 26.43 -1.24
CA VAL A 8 0.37 25.11 -1.82
C VAL A 8 -0.51 25.28 -3.04
N ARG A 9 -0.15 24.59 -4.13
CA ARG A 9 -1.02 24.46 -5.30
C ARG A 9 -1.97 23.29 -5.09
N MET A 10 -3.23 23.52 -5.35
CA MET A 10 -4.29 22.53 -5.24
C MET A 10 -5.30 22.75 -6.36
N ASP A 11 -6.02 21.69 -6.71
CA ASP A 11 -7.10 21.77 -7.68
C ASP A 11 -8.23 22.68 -7.18
N GLU A 12 -8.91 23.36 -8.12
CA GLU A 12 -9.97 24.32 -7.79
C GLU A 12 -11.17 23.64 -7.13
N GLU A 13 -11.57 22.47 -7.62
CA GLU A 13 -12.70 21.72 -7.07
C GLU A 13 -12.37 21.25 -5.65
N LEU A 14 -11.17 20.72 -5.46
CA LEU A 14 -10.68 20.30 -4.14
C LEU A 14 -10.65 21.48 -3.14
N LYS A 15 -10.21 22.66 -3.57
CA LYS A 15 -10.21 23.88 -2.75
C LYS A 15 -11.63 24.26 -2.32
N ARG A 16 -12.58 24.25 -3.25
CA ARG A 16 -13.99 24.57 -2.97
C ARG A 16 -14.61 23.60 -1.96
N GLN A 17 -14.39 22.30 -2.14
CA GLN A 17 -14.89 21.28 -1.22
C GLN A 17 -14.27 21.46 0.18
N PHE A 18 -12.96 21.69 0.25
CA PHE A 18 -12.27 21.93 1.51
C PHE A 18 -12.76 23.18 2.23
N ASP A 19 -12.98 24.28 1.51
CA ASP A 19 -13.49 25.53 2.10
C ASP A 19 -14.89 25.37 2.66
N SER A 20 -15.78 24.70 1.92
CA SER A 20 -17.15 24.42 2.38
C SER A 20 -17.12 23.62 3.68
N LEU A 21 -16.31 22.57 3.73
CA LEU A 21 -16.17 21.71 4.90
C LEU A 21 -15.55 22.45 6.10
N CYS A 22 -14.56 23.31 5.86
CA CYS A 22 -14.01 24.16 6.91
C CYS A 22 -15.08 25.12 7.48
N ALA A 23 -15.92 25.70 6.61
CA ALA A 23 -17.00 26.58 7.02
C ALA A 23 -18.05 25.85 7.87
N ASP A 24 -18.40 24.60 7.51
CA ASP A 24 -19.29 23.75 8.30
C ASP A 24 -18.73 23.45 9.70
N PHE A 25 -17.40 23.39 9.83
CA PHE A 25 -16.70 23.25 11.12
C PHE A 25 -16.49 24.59 11.86
N GLY A 26 -16.96 25.70 11.29
CA GLY A 26 -16.82 27.03 11.89
C GLY A 26 -15.40 27.58 11.86
N MET A 27 -14.55 27.13 10.93
CA MET A 27 -13.17 27.60 10.78
C MET A 27 -12.81 27.92 9.33
N ASN A 28 -11.72 28.66 9.13
CA ASN A 28 -11.20 28.91 7.78
C ASN A 28 -10.13 27.88 7.39
N ALA A 29 -9.87 27.76 6.09
CA ALA A 29 -8.86 26.86 5.54
C ALA A 29 -7.46 27.05 6.18
N THR A 30 -7.06 28.30 6.45
CA THR A 30 -5.78 28.61 7.09
C THR A 30 -5.70 28.07 8.51
N THR A 31 -6.78 28.15 9.29
CA THR A 31 -6.88 27.57 10.62
C THR A 31 -6.81 26.04 10.55
N ALA A 32 -7.55 25.42 9.62
CA ALA A 32 -7.51 23.98 9.41
C ALA A 32 -6.09 23.49 9.06
N PHE A 33 -5.38 24.18 8.16
CA PHE A 33 -3.98 23.88 7.83
C PHE A 33 -3.04 24.02 9.03
N ASN A 34 -3.23 25.06 9.85
CA ASN A 34 -2.43 25.24 11.07
C ASN A 34 -2.68 24.12 12.09
N VAL A 35 -3.93 23.67 12.23
CA VAL A 35 -4.28 22.53 13.09
C VAL A 35 -3.64 21.24 12.56
N PHE A 36 -3.73 21.00 11.25
CA PHE A 36 -3.06 19.87 10.60
C PHE A 36 -1.55 19.88 10.85
N ALA A 37 -0.86 21.00 10.60
CA ALA A 37 0.58 21.12 10.82
C ALA A 37 0.96 20.84 12.28
N ARG A 38 0.17 21.33 13.24
CA ARG A 38 0.38 21.06 14.66
C ARG A 38 0.19 19.58 15.01
N ALA A 39 -0.81 18.92 14.43
CA ALA A 39 -1.05 17.50 14.64
C ALA A 39 0.12 16.65 14.09
N VAL A 40 0.60 16.97 12.89
CA VAL A 40 1.76 16.29 12.28
C VAL A 40 3.01 16.44 13.13
N VAL A 41 3.30 17.65 13.62
CA VAL A 41 4.47 17.90 14.48
C VAL A 41 4.34 17.19 15.83
N ARG A 42 3.14 17.18 16.42
CA ARG A 42 2.87 16.53 17.71
C ARG A 42 3.03 15.02 17.63
N GLU A 43 2.54 14.40 16.56
CA GLU A 43 2.47 12.94 16.42
C GLU A 43 3.63 12.35 15.61
N ARG A 44 4.45 13.21 14.98
CA ARG A 44 5.55 12.82 14.06
C ARG A 44 5.09 11.88 12.94
N LYS A 45 3.82 11.98 12.54
CA LYS A 45 3.20 11.22 11.46
C LYS A 45 2.05 12.04 10.86
N ILE A 46 1.58 11.65 9.68
CA ILE A 46 0.38 12.23 9.09
C ILE A 46 -0.84 11.75 9.91
N PRO A 47 -1.70 12.65 10.44
CA PRO A 47 -2.83 12.33 11.31
C PRO A 47 -4.05 11.77 10.55
N PHE A 48 -3.80 11.12 9.41
CA PHE A 48 -4.78 10.39 8.63
C PHE A 48 -4.06 9.25 7.90
N GLU A 49 -4.80 8.20 7.58
CA GLU A 49 -4.27 7.07 6.83
C GLU A 49 -4.04 7.46 5.36
N ILE A 50 -2.87 7.15 4.83
CA ILE A 50 -2.55 7.38 3.41
C ILE A 50 -2.89 6.09 2.67
N VAL A 51 -4.11 6.02 2.14
CA VAL A 51 -4.54 4.91 1.29
C VAL A 51 -4.26 5.24 -0.17
N SER A 52 -3.65 4.31 -0.88
CA SER A 52 -3.63 4.30 -2.34
C SER A 52 -4.73 3.36 -2.79
N PRO A 53 -5.66 3.74 -3.70
CA PRO A 53 -6.71 2.85 -4.21
C PRO A 53 -6.17 1.71 -5.12
N LYS A 54 -4.92 1.27 -4.92
CA LYS A 54 -4.31 0.14 -5.62
C LYS A 54 -4.46 -1.11 -4.76
N GLN A 55 -5.48 -1.89 -5.12
CA GLN A 55 -5.64 -3.33 -4.90
C GLN A 55 -4.68 -3.89 -3.85
N ASP A 56 -5.08 -3.85 -2.59
CA ASP A 56 -4.55 -4.79 -1.62
C ASP A 56 -4.80 -6.18 -2.20
N ILE A 57 -3.74 -6.87 -2.65
CA ILE A 57 -3.83 -8.31 -2.89
C ILE A 57 -4.16 -8.87 -1.51
N THR A 58 -5.44 -9.09 -1.28
CA THR A 58 -5.90 -9.54 0.02
C THR A 58 -5.32 -10.94 0.25
N ARG A 59 -5.18 -11.34 1.53
CA ARG A 59 -4.81 -12.73 1.86
C ARG A 59 -5.69 -13.75 1.12
N ASN A 60 -6.93 -13.36 0.82
CA ASN A 60 -7.88 -14.13 0.03
C ASN A 60 -7.47 -14.24 -1.46
N ASP A 61 -7.05 -13.14 -2.08
CA ASP A 61 -6.56 -13.15 -3.47
C ASP A 61 -5.27 -13.97 -3.60
N GLY A 62 -4.35 -13.84 -2.65
CA GLY A 62 -3.15 -14.68 -2.58
C GLY A 62 -3.48 -16.17 -2.41
N MET A 63 -4.46 -16.51 -1.57
CA MET A 63 -4.91 -17.88 -1.38
C MET A 63 -5.58 -18.45 -2.64
N LYS A 64 -6.37 -17.64 -3.35
CA LYS A 64 -6.99 -18.02 -4.63
C LYS A 64 -5.94 -18.32 -5.69
N ALA A 65 -4.95 -17.45 -5.86
CA ALA A 65 -3.87 -17.66 -6.81
C ALA A 65 -3.07 -18.93 -6.47
N PHE A 66 -2.77 -19.16 -5.19
CA PHE A 66 -2.09 -20.37 -4.73
C PHE A 66 -2.91 -21.64 -4.99
N MET A 67 -4.23 -21.61 -4.75
CA MET A 67 -5.11 -22.74 -5.02
C MET A 67 -5.21 -23.06 -6.51
N ALA A 68 -5.28 -22.04 -7.38
CA ALA A 68 -5.30 -22.21 -8.83
C ALA A 68 -4.01 -22.89 -9.35
N LEU A 69 -2.84 -22.40 -8.92
CA LEU A 69 -1.55 -23.01 -9.26
C LEU A 69 -1.46 -24.46 -8.77
N ARG A 70 -2.01 -24.75 -7.58
CA ARG A 70 -2.06 -26.12 -7.05
C ARG A 70 -2.94 -27.02 -7.91
N GLU A 71 -4.11 -26.54 -8.36
CA GLU A 71 -5.00 -27.31 -9.23
C GLU A 71 -4.34 -27.61 -10.59
N GLU A 72 -3.66 -26.64 -11.18
CA GLU A 72 -2.87 -26.82 -12.40
C GLU A 72 -1.75 -27.85 -12.21
N ALA A 73 -1.00 -27.80 -11.09
CA ALA A 73 0.01 -28.81 -10.78
C ALA A 73 -0.56 -30.22 -10.62
N LYS A 74 -1.83 -30.33 -10.19
CA LYS A 74 -2.60 -31.58 -10.06
C LYS A 74 -2.90 -32.18 -11.42
N VAL A 75 -3.37 -31.34 -12.34
CA VAL A 75 -3.71 -31.72 -13.72
C VAL A 75 -2.45 -32.13 -14.48
N ASN A 76 -1.34 -31.43 -14.25
CA ASN A 76 -0.06 -31.72 -14.89
C ASN A 76 0.76 -32.84 -14.20
N GLY A 77 0.23 -33.47 -13.15
CA GLY A 77 0.85 -34.63 -12.50
C GLY A 77 2.11 -34.34 -11.68
N ILE A 78 2.36 -33.08 -11.29
CA ILE A 78 3.59 -32.60 -10.63
C ILE A 78 3.47 -32.65 -9.09
N GLN A 79 2.44 -33.28 -8.53
CA GLN A 79 2.12 -33.21 -7.10
C GLN A 79 2.78 -34.26 -6.21
N ASP A 80 3.38 -35.30 -6.79
CA ASP A 80 4.02 -36.39 -6.05
C ASP A 80 5.56 -36.28 -6.10
N LEU A 81 6.08 -35.08 -5.86
CA LEU A 81 7.52 -34.90 -5.61
C LEU A 81 7.79 -35.23 -4.14
N SER A 82 8.67 -36.19 -3.90
CA SER A 82 9.13 -36.51 -2.55
C SER A 82 9.90 -35.32 -1.95
N LEU A 83 9.98 -35.27 -0.62
CA LEU A 83 10.78 -34.25 0.08
C LEU A 83 12.26 -34.27 -0.35
N GLU A 84 12.76 -35.42 -0.80
CA GLU A 84 14.12 -35.57 -1.30
C GLU A 84 14.29 -34.90 -2.67
N GLU A 85 13.35 -35.13 -3.59
CA GLU A 85 13.35 -34.50 -4.92
C GLU A 85 13.20 -32.98 -4.84
N ILE A 86 12.33 -32.50 -3.95
CA ILE A 86 12.13 -31.06 -3.70
C ILE A 86 13.43 -30.42 -3.19
N ASN A 87 14.11 -31.05 -2.23
CA ASN A 87 15.35 -30.51 -1.68
C ASN A 87 16.50 -30.60 -2.70
N ALA A 88 16.55 -31.65 -3.52
CA ALA A 88 17.54 -31.79 -4.58
C ALA A 88 17.40 -30.68 -5.63
N GLU A 89 16.18 -30.38 -6.07
CA GLU A 89 15.91 -29.32 -7.06
C GLU A 89 16.18 -27.91 -6.49
N ILE A 90 15.79 -27.63 -5.25
CA ILE A 90 16.12 -26.38 -4.56
C ILE A 90 17.63 -26.21 -4.43
N ASN A 91 18.35 -27.28 -4.10
CA ASN A 91 19.81 -27.24 -4.00
C ASN A 91 20.45 -27.01 -5.37
N GLN A 92 20.00 -27.68 -6.44
CA GLN A 92 20.48 -27.45 -7.81
C GLN A 92 20.25 -25.99 -8.26
N ALA A 93 19.03 -25.47 -8.10
CA ALA A 93 18.70 -24.09 -8.46
C ALA A 93 19.51 -23.04 -7.67
N ARG A 94 19.83 -23.30 -6.40
CA ARG A 94 20.67 -22.43 -5.57
C ARG A 94 22.17 -22.57 -5.86
N SER A 95 22.58 -23.71 -6.39
CA SER A 95 23.98 -24.01 -6.72
C SER A 95 24.38 -23.50 -8.10
N GLY A 96 23.40 -23.08 -8.93
CA GLY A 96 23.65 -22.43 -10.22
C GLY A 96 24.16 -23.38 -11.30
N GLU A 97 23.85 -24.67 -11.20
CA GLU A 97 24.13 -25.64 -12.27
C GLU A 97 22.98 -25.61 -13.28
N ASP A 98 22.95 -24.56 -14.11
CA ASP A 98 22.24 -24.55 -15.38
C ASP A 98 22.83 -25.66 -16.27
N HIS A 99 22.13 -26.78 -16.39
CA HIS A 99 22.40 -27.74 -17.46
C HIS A 99 21.71 -27.27 -18.73
N GLU A 100 22.54 -26.73 -19.63
CA GLU A 100 22.30 -26.54 -21.07
C GLU A 100 21.87 -27.85 -21.77
#